data_AF-A0A7J9XI76-F1
#
_entry.id   AF-A0A7J9XI76-F1
#
_cell.length_a   1.000
_cell.length_b   1.000
_cell.length_c   1.000
_cell.angle_alpha   90.00
_cell.angle_beta   90.00
_cell.angle_gamma   90.00
#
_symmetry.space_group_name_H-M   'P 1'
#
loop_
_entity.id
_entity.type
_entity.pdbx_description
1 polymer ?
#
loop_
_entity_poly.entity_id
_entity_poly.type
_entity_poly.pdbx_seq_one_letter_code
_entity_poly.pdbx_strand_id
1 'polypeptide(L)'
;MNQHALDLDATDTCPLDERCENCGTRDELDVATAATPVGIYCLTLCDACADAVPEPGGWSRAVGRVLEHCGHLGIDSDEMAEELQ
;
A
#
# COMPACT_ATOMS: atom_id res chain seq x y z
N MET A 1 19.49 -21.38 -4.42
CA MET A 1 18.29 -20.63 -4.79
C MET A 1 18.44 -19.29 -4.09
N ASN A 2 18.76 -18.23 -4.83
CA ASN A 2 19.00 -16.91 -4.25
C ASN A 2 17.63 -16.33 -3.84
N GLN A 3 17.36 -16.44 -2.55
CA GLN A 3 16.24 -15.86 -1.83
C GLN A 3 16.55 -14.36 -1.70
N HIS A 4 16.04 -13.56 -2.65
CA HIS A 4 15.85 -12.13 -2.41
C HIS A 4 14.59 -12.04 -1.55
N ALA A 5 14.74 -11.58 -0.31
CA ALA A 5 13.59 -11.22 0.52
C ALA A 5 12.70 -10.25 -0.27
N LEU A 6 11.40 -10.49 -0.28
CA LEU A 6 10.47 -9.65 -1.01
C LEU A 6 10.31 -8.33 -0.26
N ASP A 7 10.47 -7.21 -0.97
CA ASP A 7 10.19 -5.90 -0.39
C ASP A 7 8.67 -5.64 -0.46
N LEU A 8 7.97 -5.86 0.65
CA LEU A 8 6.53 -5.63 0.74
C LEU A 8 6.14 -4.15 0.65
N ASP A 9 7.10 -3.25 0.85
CA ASP A 9 6.90 -1.80 0.74
C ASP A 9 7.24 -1.26 -0.65
N ALA A 10 7.61 -2.12 -1.61
CA ALA A 10 7.91 -1.71 -2.96
C ALA A 10 6.67 -1.10 -3.64
N THR A 11 6.81 0.13 -4.13
CA THR A 11 5.73 0.90 -4.79
C THR A 11 5.99 1.16 -6.27
N ASP A 12 7.09 0.64 -6.83
CA ASP A 12 7.52 0.92 -8.22
C ASP A 12 6.47 0.56 -9.29
N THR A 13 5.59 -0.38 -8.98
CA THR A 13 4.52 -0.88 -9.85
C THR A 13 3.13 -0.41 -9.42
N CYS A 14 3.01 0.28 -8.28
CA CYS A 14 1.75 0.77 -7.78
C CYS A 14 1.30 2.01 -8.56
N PRO A 15 0.01 2.13 -8.89
CA PRO A 15 -0.50 3.29 -9.59
C PRO A 15 -0.49 4.53 -8.69
N LEU A 16 -0.03 5.65 -9.24
CA LEU A 16 -0.19 6.97 -8.64
C LEU A 16 -1.53 7.58 -9.07
N ASP A 17 -2.40 7.87 -8.12
CA ASP A 17 -3.68 8.52 -8.37
C ASP A 17 -3.55 10.02 -8.61
N GLU A 18 -4.59 10.63 -9.19
CA GLU A 18 -4.63 12.07 -9.48
C GLU A 18 -4.80 12.97 -8.24
N ARG A 19 -5.08 12.38 -7.06
CA ARG A 19 -5.40 13.09 -5.82
C ARG A 19 -4.88 12.35 -4.59
N CYS A 20 -4.43 13.11 -3.60
CA CYS A 20 -4.13 12.60 -2.26
C CYS A 20 -5.38 11.98 -1.65
N GLU A 21 -5.30 10.73 -1.21
CA GLU A 21 -6.42 9.99 -0.65
C GLU A 21 -6.87 10.48 0.72
N ASN A 22 -6.02 11.26 1.41
CA ASN A 22 -6.35 11.84 2.71
C ASN A 22 -7.07 13.20 2.58
N CYS A 23 -6.43 14.18 1.91
CA CYS A 23 -6.93 15.56 1.86
C CYS A 23 -7.51 15.98 0.50
N GLY A 24 -7.32 15.18 -0.55
CA GLY A 24 -7.84 15.44 -1.90
C GLY A 24 -7.03 16.44 -2.74
N THR A 25 -5.87 16.91 -2.27
CA THR A 25 -4.97 17.78 -3.06
C THR A 25 -4.45 17.05 -4.30
N ARG A 26 -3.98 17.80 -5.30
CA ARG A 26 -3.42 17.27 -6.56
C ARG A 26 -1.91 17.52 -6.71
N ASP A 27 -1.33 18.20 -5.74
CA ASP A 27 0.06 18.63 -5.74
C ASP A 27 0.91 17.72 -4.85
N GLU A 28 2.18 17.55 -5.23
CA GLU A 28 3.20 16.84 -4.43
C GLU A 28 2.78 15.41 -4.06
N LEU A 29 2.26 14.67 -5.04
CA LEU A 29 1.73 13.32 -4.84
C LEU A 29 2.81 12.25 -5.06
N ASP A 30 2.85 11.29 -4.15
CA ASP A 30 3.66 10.07 -4.26
C ASP A 30 2.89 8.86 -3.74
N VAL A 31 3.35 7.66 -4.10
CA VAL A 31 2.80 6.41 -3.57
C VAL A 31 3.53 6.06 -2.28
N ALA A 32 2.77 5.94 -1.19
CA ALA A 32 3.22 5.46 0.10
C ALA A 32 2.65 4.07 0.39
N THR A 33 3.17 3.42 1.42
CA THR A 33 2.60 2.19 1.98
C THR A 33 2.10 2.41 3.41
N ALA A 34 1.15 1.56 3.81
CA ALA A 34 0.58 1.56 5.14
C ALA A 34 0.29 0.15 5.61
N ALA A 35 0.60 -0.12 6.87
CA ALA A 35 0.32 -1.39 7.51
C ALA A 35 -1.08 -1.42 8.13
N THR A 36 -1.74 -2.57 8.01
CA THR A 36 -2.99 -2.90 8.70
C THR A 36 -2.83 -4.25 9.39
N PRO A 37 -3.75 -4.63 10.30
CA PRO A 37 -3.74 -5.97 10.89
C PRO A 37 -3.87 -7.13 9.88
N VAL A 38 -4.26 -6.86 8.64
CA VAL A 38 -4.44 -7.87 7.58
C VAL A 38 -3.38 -7.82 6.48
N GLY A 39 -2.43 -6.89 6.55
CA GLY A 39 -1.34 -6.75 5.57
C GLY A 39 -0.98 -5.30 5.25
N ILE A 40 -0.08 -5.13 4.29
CA ILE A 40 0.39 -3.82 3.79
C ILE A 40 -0.40 -3.46 2.52
N TYR A 41 -0.72 -2.19 2.36
CA TYR A 41 -1.32 -1.67 1.14
C TYR A 41 -0.65 -0.37 0.68
N CYS A 42 -0.70 -0.11 -0.63
CA CYS A 42 -0.27 1.14 -1.23
C CYS A 42 -1.40 2.18 -1.26
N LEU A 43 -1.04 3.46 -1.16
CA LEU A 43 -1.96 4.59 -1.31
C LEU A 43 -1.24 5.83 -1.84
N THR A 44 -1.97 6.71 -2.52
CA THR A 44 -1.46 8.00 -2.99
C THR A 44 -1.64 9.08 -1.92
N LEU A 45 -0.55 9.68 -1.48
CA LEU A 45 -0.54 10.78 -0.50
C LEU A 45 0.27 11.96 -1.02
N CYS A 46 -0.06 13.15 -0.52
CA CYS A 46 0.86 14.27 -0.64
C CYS A 46 1.89 14.27 0.49
N ASP A 47 3.03 14.94 0.29
CA ASP A 47 4.10 15.07 1.29
C ASP A 47 3.56 15.51 2.67
N ALA A 48 2.64 16.47 2.70
CA ALA A 48 2.04 16.97 3.93
C ALA A 48 1.17 15.94 4.68
N CYS A 49 0.71 14.90 3.99
CA CYS A 49 -0.13 13.82 4.53
C CYS A 49 0.64 12.51 4.74
N ALA A 50 1.91 12.41 4.34
CA ALA A 50 2.69 11.18 4.40
C ALA A 50 2.73 10.56 5.81
N ASP A 51 2.82 11.41 6.85
CA ASP A 51 2.82 10.97 8.26
C ASP A 51 1.43 10.73 8.85
N ALA A 52 0.36 11.06 8.11
CA ALA A 52 -1.03 11.03 8.57
C ALA A 52 -1.88 10.10 7.71
N VAL A 53 -1.44 8.85 7.58
CA VAL A 53 -2.11 7.81 6.80
C VAL A 53 -3.56 7.62 7.30
N PRO A 54 -4.57 7.77 6.42
CA PRO A 54 -5.96 7.52 6.81
C PRO A 54 -6.21 6.02 6.99
N GLU A 55 -6.97 5.66 8.02
CA GLU A 55 -7.45 4.28 8.14
C GLU A 55 -8.39 3.94 6.96
N PRO A 56 -8.36 2.70 6.44
CA PRO A 56 -9.09 2.30 5.23
C PRO A 56 -10.63 2.32 5.33
N GLY A 57 -11.23 2.91 6.37
CA GLY A 57 -12.68 3.12 6.46
C GLY A 57 -13.49 1.83 6.57
N GLY A 58 -12.90 0.78 7.16
CA GLY A 58 -13.52 -0.51 7.45
C GLY A 58 -12.73 -1.73 6.97
N TRP A 59 -13.01 -2.90 7.53
CA TRP A 59 -12.26 -4.15 7.28
C TRP A 59 -12.29 -4.59 5.82
N SER A 60 -13.45 -4.54 5.16
CA SER A 60 -13.58 -4.97 3.76
C SER A 60 -12.75 -4.11 2.80
N ARG A 61 -12.61 -2.81 3.10
CA ARG A 61 -11.75 -1.91 2.33
C ARG A 61 -10.27 -2.16 2.61
N ALA A 62 -9.91 -2.44 3.86
CA ALA A 62 -8.55 -2.81 4.23
C ALA A 62 -8.11 -4.05 3.44
N VAL A 63 -8.92 -5.12 3.46
CA VAL A 63 -8.65 -6.35 2.72
C VAL A 63 -8.57 -6.09 1.21
N GLY A 64 -9.50 -5.32 0.65
CA GLY A 64 -9.47 -4.98 -0.77
C GLY A 64 -8.17 -4.29 -1.19
N ARG A 65 -7.73 -3.29 -0.42
CA ARG A 65 -6.49 -2.54 -0.70
C ARG A 65 -5.24 -3.40 -0.56
N VAL A 66 -5.19 -4.29 0.43
CA VAL A 66 -4.09 -5.24 0.58
C VAL A 66 -4.01 -6.17 -0.63
N LEU A 67 -5.15 -6.70 -1.09
CA LEU A 67 -5.18 -7.56 -2.28
C LEU A 67 -4.77 -6.82 -3.57
N GLU A 68 -5.13 -5.54 -3.70
CA GLU A 68 -4.65 -4.70 -4.80
C GLU A 68 -3.13 -4.54 -4.77
N HIS A 69 -2.56 -4.26 -3.59
CA HIS A 69 -1.10 -4.14 -3.41
C HIS A 69 -0.36 -5.45 -3.71
N CYS A 70 -0.86 -6.59 -3.22
CA CYS A 70 -0.37 -7.92 -3.60
C CYS A 70 -0.34 -8.09 -5.12
N GLY A 71 -1.42 -7.70 -5.80
CA GLY A 71 -1.50 -7.73 -7.27
C GLY A 71 -0.44 -6.87 -7.97
N HIS A 72 -0.09 -5.72 -7.40
CA HIS A 72 0.97 -4.85 -7.93
C HIS A 72 2.37 -5.46 -7.74
N LEU A 73 2.60 -6.13 -6.61
CA LEU A 73 3.84 -6.86 -6.32
C LEU A 73 3.96 -8.18 -7.11
N GLY A 74 2.85 -8.66 -7.68
CA GLY A 74 2.81 -9.94 -8.39
C GLY A 74 2.78 -11.15 -7.45
N ILE A 75 2.31 -10.97 -6.22
CA ILE A 75 2.15 -12.00 -5.20
C ILE A 75 0.67 -12.14 -4.80
N ASP A 76 0.35 -13.17 -4.03
CA ASP A 76 -0.92 -13.27 -3.32
C ASP A 76 -0.84 -12.87 -1.83
N SER A 77 -1.99 -12.92 -1.14
CA SER A 77 -2.08 -12.56 0.27
C SER A 77 -1.40 -13.55 1.21
N ASP A 78 -1.26 -14.81 0.80
CA ASP A 78 -0.62 -15.84 1.62
C ASP A 78 0.90 -15.61 1.58
N GLU A 79 1.47 -15.35 0.40
CA GLU A 79 2.87 -14.95 0.25
C GLU A 79 3.21 -13.67 1.05
N MET A 80 2.33 -12.65 1.03
CA MET A 80 2.52 -11.47 1.88
C MET A 80 2.51 -11.82 3.38
N ALA A 81 1.60 -12.70 3.80
CA ALA A 81 1.49 -13.11 5.20
C ALA A 81 2.70 -13.95 5.66
N GLU A 82 3.37 -14.66 4.77
CA GLU A 82 4.63 -15.38 5.04
C GLU A 82 5.80 -14.41 5.26
N GLU A 83 5.90 -13.35 4.46
CA GLU A 83 6.98 -12.35 4.55
C GLU A 83 6.81 -11.38 5.75
N LEU A 84 5.61 -11.27 6.33
CA LEU A 84 5.35 -10.46 7.53
C LEU A 84 5.75 -11.13 8.87
N GLN A 85 6.25 -12.36 8.85
CA GLN A 85 6.62 -13.15 10.05
C GLN A 85 8.04 -12.89 10.54
#